data_AF-A0AAU5LBG0-F1
#
_entry.id   AF-A0AAU5LBG0-F1
#
_cell.length_a   1.000
_cell.length_b   1.000
_cell.length_c   1.000
_cell.angle_alpha   90.00
_cell.angle_beta   90.00
_cell.angle_gamma   90.00
#
_symmetry.space_group_name_H-M   'P 1'
#
loop_
_entity.id
_entity.type
_entity.pdbx_description
1 polymer ?
#
loop_
_entity_poly.entity_id
_entity_poly.type
_entity_poly.pdbx_seq_one_letter_code
_entity_poly.pdbx_strand_id
1 'polypeptide(L)'
;MTALSSAADLWRDLCETKKLRLKGYDQDLADTIRTAFSLTAREDIAAGLTRVDATAEALLRVMLASLRPFTEMLTDLLGLYARIDADTGTGDNLRIVYEFQQDKELDLLLSNFREEVKRTVTRLESVLAVQVTIDSPRFPLAGRAGVGRIPAELGDWVDQYANGDIWPTGIPSPPKTGIDDLDRAAAEAMEVFHSVLGRARMVSAGRPALAAELGEEAGSPEDLRALWMLVSEFWLLECVIGLHSALAAEDVNELAPDLTGMLRGWLDSLPTRLHLAEVRREVLESILSLPTWGFRHELYAAWVITEIDAALDQRLRFRVDNGRLAFPFHETLIAILPCAGSTLELWTELRSPLDNPVGKSRTKNIQPDYRFFDAAADDRTTGTPLAIEVKQYGKAANKSHGLALADYTEGLPNAKVILAAYGVVGPKVKNWVAAANRDRAIIVADLRPARPAESAAFRQAVIEALPPAPAPAAEVVLNGEDLTISLHWNSSVHDLDLHAMVRHERGTSYIYHRLLVGDHARLDEDARDGGPETLRITNPADEGWRTVEIWVDVYPHDEPATFADADPVLVLTGATETHVLKPPLPLPDDDQLAWRAATIRADGTVFAHGVYASRSHLRE
;
A
#
# COMPACT_ATOMS: atom_id res chain seq x y z
N MET A 1 13.09 40.39 12.36
CA MET A 1 13.95 39.48 11.56
C MET A 1 15.11 39.05 12.42
N THR A 2 14.94 37.96 13.16
CA THR A 2 16.04 37.31 13.88
C THR A 2 16.65 36.32 12.91
N ALA A 3 17.85 36.61 12.41
CA ALA A 3 18.64 35.66 11.64
C ALA A 3 18.63 34.32 12.37
N LEU A 4 18.39 33.22 11.65
CA LEU A 4 18.43 31.88 12.23
C LEU A 4 19.78 31.72 12.95
N SER A 5 19.67 31.68 14.27
CA SER A 5 20.72 31.38 15.21
C SER A 5 21.24 29.96 14.90
N SER A 6 22.45 29.61 15.32
CA SER A 6 23.17 28.39 14.93
C SER A 6 22.33 27.08 14.95
N ALA A 7 22.82 25.97 14.36
CA ALA A 7 22.13 24.68 14.47
C ALA A 7 21.80 24.30 15.93
N ALA A 8 22.70 24.63 16.87
CA ALA A 8 22.49 24.40 18.29
C ALA A 8 21.34 25.24 18.88
N ASP A 9 21.16 26.49 18.42
CA ASP A 9 20.07 27.35 18.87
C ASP A 9 18.74 26.88 18.30
N LEU A 10 18.69 26.51 17.02
CA LEU A 10 17.51 25.91 16.39
C LEU A 10 17.11 24.61 17.09
N TRP A 11 18.06 23.72 17.38
CA TRP A 11 17.79 22.47 18.09
C TRP A 11 17.20 22.72 19.48
N ARG A 12 17.77 23.67 20.24
CA ARG A 12 17.27 24.05 21.56
C ARG A 12 15.85 24.59 21.49
N ASP A 13 15.59 25.50 20.54
CA ASP A 13 14.26 26.08 20.33
C ASP A 13 13.19 25.02 19.99
N LEU A 14 13.49 24.06 19.11
CA LEU A 14 12.59 22.95 18.78
C LEU A 14 12.29 22.03 19.99
N CYS A 15 13.28 21.85 20.88
CA CYS A 15 13.10 21.09 22.12
C CYS A 15 12.28 21.88 23.16
N GLU A 16 12.58 23.17 23.35
CA GLU A 16 11.93 24.04 24.33
C GLU A 16 10.46 24.29 24.00
N THR A 17 10.14 24.46 22.72
CA THR A 17 8.76 24.59 22.21
C THR A 17 7.96 23.28 22.26
N LYS A 18 8.56 22.18 22.76
CA LYS A 18 7.97 20.83 22.85
C LYS A 18 7.46 20.29 21.51
N LYS A 19 7.98 20.80 20.40
CA LYS A 19 7.76 20.23 19.06
C LYS A 19 8.45 18.86 18.93
N LEU A 20 9.53 18.65 19.69
CA LEU A 20 10.23 17.38 19.82
C LEU A 20 10.03 16.75 21.21
N ARG A 21 9.71 15.46 21.22
CA ARG A 21 9.51 14.57 22.39
C ARG A 21 10.63 13.54 22.45
N LEU A 22 11.85 14.00 22.76
CA LEU A 22 13.08 13.18 22.78
C LEU A 22 13.06 12.01 23.79
N LYS A 23 12.21 12.07 24.83
CA LYS A 23 12.11 10.99 25.84
C LYS A 23 11.23 9.81 25.41
N GLY A 24 10.81 9.77 24.15
CA GLY A 24 10.04 8.67 23.59
C GLY A 24 10.08 8.69 22.08
N TYR A 25 9.11 9.38 21.50
CA TYR A 25 8.79 9.29 20.09
C TYR A 25 9.90 9.81 19.15
N ASP A 26 10.54 10.95 19.45
CA ASP A 26 11.51 11.61 18.55
C ASP A 26 12.98 11.20 18.79
N GLN A 27 13.20 10.05 19.41
CA GLN A 27 14.56 9.55 19.67
C GLN A 27 15.27 9.10 18.39
N ASP A 28 14.53 8.58 17.42
CA ASP A 28 15.03 8.18 16.10
C ASP A 28 15.55 9.37 15.29
N LEU A 29 14.83 10.49 15.33
CA LEU A 29 15.25 11.78 14.78
C LEU A 29 16.56 12.25 15.42
N ALA A 30 16.66 12.17 16.74
CA ALA A 30 17.88 12.50 17.47
C ALA A 30 19.06 11.60 17.10
N ASP A 31 18.83 10.29 16.92
CA ASP A 31 19.85 9.33 16.53
C ASP A 31 20.31 9.55 15.07
N THR A 32 19.38 9.94 14.19
CA THR A 32 19.68 10.34 12.80
C THR A 32 20.57 11.58 12.76
N ILE A 33 20.25 12.60 13.56
CA ILE A 33 21.07 13.82 13.67
C ILE A 33 22.46 13.50 14.21
N ARG A 34 22.55 12.69 15.27
CA ARG A 34 23.86 12.27 15.81
C ARG A 34 24.70 11.59 14.74
N THR A 35 24.10 10.70 13.95
CA THR A 35 24.80 9.99 12.88
C THR A 35 25.26 10.97 11.80
N ALA A 36 24.37 11.83 11.31
CA ALA A 36 24.66 12.78 10.24
C ALA A 36 25.77 13.78 10.59
N PHE A 37 25.86 14.21 11.85
CA PHE A 37 26.88 15.14 12.33
C PHE A 37 28.05 14.46 13.06
N SER A 38 28.14 13.12 13.01
CA SER A 38 29.19 12.34 13.68
C SER A 38 29.33 12.68 15.18
N LEU A 39 28.21 12.83 15.86
CA LEU A 39 28.12 13.11 17.30
C LEU A 39 28.14 11.80 18.10
N THR A 40 28.69 11.83 19.30
CA THR A 40 28.71 10.62 20.14
C THR A 40 27.33 10.34 20.76
N ALA A 41 27.01 9.07 21.02
CA ALA A 41 25.70 8.67 21.55
C ALA A 41 25.35 9.30 22.92
N ARG A 42 26.35 9.74 23.70
CA ARG A 42 26.18 10.34 25.03
C ARG A 42 26.31 11.87 25.04
N GLU A 43 26.72 12.46 23.93
CA GLU A 43 26.87 13.91 23.80
C GLU A 43 25.48 14.56 23.71
N ASP A 44 25.36 15.72 24.35
CA ASP A 44 24.22 16.62 24.14
C ASP A 44 24.25 17.13 22.70
N ILE A 45 23.13 17.01 21.97
CA ILE A 45 23.10 17.32 20.53
C ILE A 45 23.43 18.79 20.27
N ALA A 46 22.94 19.73 21.09
CA ALA A 46 23.24 21.14 20.90
C ALA A 46 24.74 21.42 21.08
N ALA A 47 25.36 20.86 22.13
CA ALA A 47 26.80 20.98 22.35
C ALA A 47 27.62 20.38 21.21
N GLY A 48 27.21 19.20 20.71
CA GLY A 48 27.84 18.53 19.58
C GLY A 48 27.74 19.33 18.28
N LEU A 49 26.57 19.91 17.99
CA LEU A 49 26.34 20.78 16.83
C LEU A 49 27.19 22.05 16.89
N THR A 50 27.35 22.67 18.06
CA THR A 50 28.30 23.79 18.25
C THR A 50 29.74 23.36 17.98
N ARG A 51 30.15 22.19 18.47
CA ARG A 51 31.52 21.67 18.31
C ARG A 51 31.89 21.45 16.85
N VAL A 52 30.95 20.98 16.02
CA VAL A 52 31.17 20.76 14.59
C VAL A 52 30.83 21.98 13.72
N ASP A 53 30.54 23.13 14.35
CA ASP A 53 30.16 24.38 13.68
C ASP A 53 29.02 24.19 12.66
N ALA A 54 28.00 23.41 13.03
CA ALA A 54 26.88 23.13 12.14
C ALA A 54 25.98 24.35 11.94
N THR A 55 25.57 24.59 10.70
CA THR A 55 24.62 25.64 10.35
C THR A 55 23.18 25.19 10.59
N ALA A 56 22.28 26.13 10.90
CA ALA A 56 20.85 25.84 11.04
C ALA A 56 20.29 25.21 9.75
N GLU A 57 20.78 25.63 8.60
CA GLU A 57 20.41 25.07 7.31
C GLU A 57 20.78 23.60 7.17
N ALA A 58 22.00 23.21 7.57
CA ALA A 58 22.44 21.83 7.54
C ALA A 58 21.58 20.96 8.47
N LEU A 59 21.25 21.46 9.67
CA LEU A 59 20.36 20.76 10.59
C LEU A 59 18.95 20.57 9.99
N LEU A 60 18.36 21.63 9.43
CA LEU A 60 17.03 21.56 8.79
C LEU A 60 17.01 20.55 7.65
N ARG A 61 18.07 20.48 6.84
CA ARG A 61 18.19 19.50 5.74
C ARG A 61 18.15 18.06 6.27
N VAL A 62 18.94 17.76 7.30
CA VAL A 62 18.97 16.44 7.94
C VAL A 62 17.61 16.10 8.57
N MET A 63 17.01 17.05 9.28
CA MET A 63 15.70 16.85 9.91
C MET A 63 14.61 16.58 8.89
N LEU A 64 14.50 17.41 7.85
CA LEU A 64 13.49 17.21 6.81
C LEU A 64 13.69 15.88 6.08
N ALA A 65 14.93 15.52 5.73
CA ALA A 65 15.22 14.23 5.11
C ALA A 65 14.76 13.05 5.99
N SER A 66 14.92 13.15 7.31
CA SER A 66 14.45 12.12 8.24
C SER A 66 12.92 12.03 8.38
N LEU A 67 12.16 12.99 7.86
CA LEU A 67 10.69 12.94 7.80
C LEU A 67 10.18 12.19 6.56
N ARG A 68 11.03 11.88 5.58
CA ARG A 68 10.63 11.18 4.35
C ARG A 68 9.89 9.85 4.62
N PRO A 69 10.35 8.97 5.53
CA PRO A 69 9.62 7.74 5.83
C PRO A 69 8.20 8.01 6.36
N PHE A 70 8.01 9.08 7.13
CA PHE A 70 6.67 9.45 7.62
C PHE A 70 5.76 9.87 6.46
N THR A 71 6.24 10.67 5.52
CA THR A 71 5.43 11.08 4.36
C THR A 71 5.14 9.95 3.38
N GLU A 72 6.05 9.00 3.22
CA GLU A 72 5.81 7.79 2.43
C GLU A 72 4.76 6.90 3.09
N MET A 73 4.84 6.72 4.42
CA MET A 73 3.82 6.00 5.19
C MET A 73 2.42 6.60 4.98
N LEU A 74 2.30 7.93 5.04
CA LEU A 74 1.04 8.62 4.76
C LEU A 74 0.55 8.40 3.32
N THR A 75 1.47 8.33 2.36
CA THR A 75 1.14 8.09 0.95
C THR A 75 0.65 6.66 0.73
N ASP A 76 1.29 5.67 1.35
CA ASP A 76 0.87 4.27 1.29
C ASP A 76 -0.51 4.07 1.92
N LEU A 77 -0.74 4.69 3.09
CA LEU A 77 -2.05 4.69 3.76
C LEU A 77 -3.13 5.35 2.89
N LEU A 78 -2.82 6.49 2.26
CA LEU A 78 -3.75 7.15 1.35
C LEU A 78 -4.10 6.24 0.16
N GLY A 79 -3.11 5.55 -0.42
CA GLY A 79 -3.33 4.59 -1.49
C GLY A 79 -4.26 3.44 -1.08
N LEU A 80 -4.05 2.88 0.12
CA LEU A 80 -4.93 1.86 0.68
C LEU A 80 -6.35 2.38 0.88
N TYR A 81 -6.52 3.55 1.50
CA TYR A 81 -7.85 4.08 1.79
C TYR A 81 -8.62 4.51 0.55
N ALA A 82 -7.94 5.07 -0.46
CA ALA A 82 -8.57 5.38 -1.73
C ALA A 82 -9.09 4.13 -2.43
N ARG A 83 -8.37 3.01 -2.34
CA ARG A 83 -8.84 1.74 -2.86
C ARG A 83 -10.05 1.22 -2.06
N ILE A 84 -9.98 1.23 -0.73
CA ILE A 84 -11.09 0.79 0.12
C ILE A 84 -12.35 1.59 -0.20
N ASP A 85 -12.26 2.92 -0.31
CA ASP A 85 -13.39 3.79 -0.68
C ASP A 85 -13.99 3.40 -2.04
N ALA A 86 -13.14 3.10 -3.02
CA ALA A 86 -13.56 2.62 -4.34
C ALA A 86 -14.26 1.25 -4.28
N ASP A 87 -13.76 0.32 -3.45
CA ASP A 87 -14.36 -1.00 -3.27
C ASP A 87 -15.71 -0.91 -2.53
N THR A 88 -15.88 0.05 -1.62
CA THR A 88 -17.11 0.19 -0.81
C THR A 88 -18.13 1.18 -1.36
N GLY A 89 -17.79 1.96 -2.39
CA GLY A 89 -18.71 2.89 -3.05
C GLY A 89 -19.14 4.06 -2.17
N THR A 90 -18.26 4.52 -1.27
CA THR A 90 -18.54 5.61 -0.31
C THR A 90 -18.34 7.02 -0.88
N GLY A 91 -17.71 7.15 -2.05
CA GLY A 91 -17.60 8.39 -2.81
C GLY A 91 -16.89 9.51 -2.04
N ASP A 92 -15.66 9.26 -1.59
CA ASP A 92 -14.83 10.13 -0.72
C ASP A 92 -15.39 10.41 0.69
N ASN A 93 -16.50 9.78 1.09
CA ASN A 93 -17.06 9.91 2.45
C ASN A 93 -16.52 8.87 3.46
N LEU A 94 -15.55 8.06 3.06
CA LEU A 94 -14.89 7.13 3.98
C LEU A 94 -14.29 7.89 5.18
N ARG A 95 -14.73 7.53 6.38
CA ARG A 95 -14.18 8.00 7.66
C ARG A 95 -13.16 7.01 8.17
N ILE A 96 -11.95 7.49 8.40
CA ILE A 96 -10.83 6.73 8.95
C ILE A 96 -10.71 7.11 10.42
N VAL A 97 -10.92 6.14 11.30
CA VAL A 97 -10.89 6.37 12.76
C VAL A 97 -9.81 5.53 13.40
N TYR A 98 -8.87 6.20 14.07
CA TYR A 98 -7.87 5.57 14.92
C TYR A 98 -8.21 5.84 16.38
N GLU A 99 -8.45 4.78 17.15
CA GLU A 99 -8.68 4.92 18.60
C GLU A 99 -7.38 4.60 19.33
N PHE A 100 -6.71 5.63 19.83
CA PHE A 100 -5.44 5.50 20.54
C PHE A 100 -5.66 5.31 22.04
N GLN A 101 -4.60 4.88 22.72
CA GLN A 101 -4.60 4.86 24.19
C GLN A 101 -4.81 6.27 24.75
N GLN A 102 -5.50 6.38 25.91
CA GLN A 102 -5.80 7.62 26.65
C GLN A 102 -6.97 8.47 26.11
N ASP A 103 -8.04 7.84 25.59
CA ASP A 103 -9.25 8.53 25.11
C ASP A 103 -8.94 9.58 24.02
N LYS A 104 -7.92 9.32 23.20
CA LYS A 104 -7.55 10.15 22.06
C LYS A 104 -7.95 9.44 20.79
N GLU A 105 -8.71 10.14 19.97
CA GLU A 105 -9.18 9.65 18.69
C GLU A 105 -8.66 10.55 17.58
N LEU A 106 -8.29 9.95 16.45
CA LEU A 106 -8.09 10.65 15.19
C LEU A 106 -9.15 10.16 14.23
N ASP A 107 -10.10 11.03 13.92
CA ASP A 107 -11.21 10.79 13.02
C ASP A 107 -11.11 11.75 11.84
N LEU A 108 -10.87 11.18 10.66
CA LEU A 108 -10.58 11.92 9.45
C LEU A 108 -11.46 11.42 8.31
N LEU A 109 -12.08 12.35 7.58
CA LEU A 109 -12.60 12.05 6.25
C LEU A 109 -11.43 11.80 5.30
N LEU A 110 -11.58 10.84 4.38
CA LEU A 110 -10.57 10.52 3.37
C LEU A 110 -10.17 11.74 2.55
N SER A 111 -11.12 12.59 2.16
CA SER A 111 -10.85 13.86 1.46
C SER A 111 -9.93 14.80 2.26
N ASN A 112 -10.15 14.94 3.58
CA ASN A 112 -9.29 15.73 4.46
C ASN A 112 -7.90 15.11 4.60
N PHE A 113 -7.84 13.78 4.75
CA PHE A 113 -6.58 13.06 4.82
C PHE A 113 -5.78 13.23 3.52
N ARG A 114 -6.43 13.07 2.36
CA ARG A 114 -5.84 13.29 1.02
C ARG A 114 -5.21 14.68 0.91
N GLU A 115 -5.92 15.72 1.32
CA GLU A 115 -5.41 17.09 1.30
C GLU A 115 -4.27 17.33 2.31
N GLU A 116 -4.32 16.70 3.50
CA GLU A 116 -3.21 16.74 4.47
C GLU A 116 -1.96 16.07 3.89
N VAL A 117 -2.07 14.86 3.34
CA VAL A 117 -0.96 14.13 2.72
C VAL A 117 -0.40 14.93 1.57
N LYS A 118 -1.26 15.38 0.64
CA LYS A 118 -0.85 16.19 -0.51
C LYS A 118 -0.05 17.41 -0.09
N ARG A 119 -0.56 18.18 0.89
CA ARG A 119 0.11 19.38 1.41
C ARG A 119 1.43 19.06 2.10
N THR A 120 1.45 18.02 2.91
CA THR A 120 2.63 17.60 3.68
C THR A 120 3.75 17.16 2.74
N VAL A 121 3.45 16.26 1.81
CA VAL A 121 4.44 15.77 0.84
C VAL A 121 4.88 16.91 -0.08
N THR A 122 3.97 17.72 -0.62
CA THR A 122 4.33 18.85 -1.49
C THR A 122 5.25 19.84 -0.79
N ARG A 123 5.00 20.16 0.48
CA ARG A 123 5.86 21.06 1.26
C ARG A 123 7.22 20.44 1.54
N LEU A 124 7.25 19.17 1.96
CA LEU A 124 8.49 18.47 2.23
C LEU A 124 9.35 18.40 0.96
N GLU A 125 8.75 17.98 -0.16
CA GLU A 125 9.40 17.90 -1.46
C GLU A 125 9.79 19.29 -1.98
N SER A 126 9.02 20.35 -1.77
CA SER A 126 9.47 21.69 -2.18
C SER A 126 10.78 22.11 -1.52
N VAL A 127 11.03 21.65 -0.29
CA VAL A 127 12.22 22.00 0.48
C VAL A 127 13.39 21.04 0.25
N LEU A 128 13.09 19.74 0.05
CA LEU A 128 14.09 18.69 -0.12
C LEU A 128 14.45 18.43 -1.58
N ALA A 129 13.53 18.71 -2.52
CA ALA A 129 13.73 18.38 -3.91
C ALA A 129 14.69 19.37 -4.55
N VAL A 130 15.77 18.81 -5.05
CA VAL A 130 16.35 19.30 -6.27
C VAL A 130 15.29 19.09 -7.36
N GLN A 131 14.69 20.17 -7.88
CA GLN A 131 13.68 20.04 -8.92
C GLN A 131 14.35 19.64 -10.22
N VAL A 132 14.08 18.42 -10.69
CA VAL A 132 14.35 18.05 -12.09
C VAL A 132 13.25 18.66 -12.94
N THR A 133 13.60 19.69 -13.68
CA THR A 133 12.78 20.33 -14.71
C THR A 133 13.13 19.76 -16.08
N ILE A 134 12.33 20.10 -17.10
CA ILE A 134 12.65 19.78 -18.50
C ILE A 134 14.02 20.33 -18.92
N ASP A 135 14.45 21.45 -18.32
CA ASP A 135 15.73 22.10 -18.59
C ASP A 135 16.88 21.54 -17.74
N SER A 136 16.61 20.57 -16.87
CA SER A 136 17.65 20.00 -16.03
C SER A 136 18.67 19.22 -16.86
N PRO A 137 19.97 19.34 -16.53
CA PRO A 137 21.01 18.63 -17.26
C PRO A 137 20.77 17.12 -17.18
N ARG A 138 20.99 16.45 -18.32
CA ARG A 138 20.87 14.99 -18.41
C ARG A 138 21.79 14.34 -17.37
N PHE A 139 21.25 13.35 -16.67
CA PHE A 139 22.02 12.59 -15.68
C PHE A 139 23.23 11.94 -16.37
N PRO A 140 24.47 12.15 -15.87
CA PRO A 140 25.69 11.79 -16.59
C PRO A 140 25.90 10.29 -16.78
N LEU A 141 25.19 9.46 -16.00
CA LEU A 141 25.26 8.01 -16.11
C LEU A 141 24.05 7.39 -16.83
N ALA A 142 23.08 8.20 -17.28
CA ALA A 142 21.95 7.70 -18.08
C ALA A 142 22.47 7.09 -19.38
N GLY A 143 22.04 5.87 -19.69
CA GLY A 143 22.45 5.14 -20.89
C GLY A 143 23.87 4.53 -20.84
N ARG A 144 24.57 4.56 -19.70
CA ARG A 144 25.87 3.86 -19.54
C ARG A 144 25.73 2.34 -19.38
N ALA A 145 24.57 1.84 -18.94
CA ALA A 145 24.31 0.42 -19.05
C ALA A 145 24.27 0.06 -20.53
N GLY A 146 25.23 -0.75 -20.99
CA GLY A 146 25.22 -1.26 -22.35
C GLY A 146 23.83 -1.78 -22.68
N VAL A 147 23.30 -1.39 -23.84
CA VAL A 147 21.93 -1.70 -24.29
C VAL A 147 21.61 -3.17 -23.98
N GLY A 148 20.75 -3.41 -22.98
CA GLY A 148 20.26 -4.75 -22.64
C GLY A 148 20.81 -5.43 -21.37
N ARG A 149 21.65 -4.80 -20.54
CA ARG A 149 21.99 -5.34 -19.20
C ARG A 149 21.31 -4.57 -18.08
N ILE A 150 20.14 -5.05 -17.66
CA ILE A 150 19.49 -4.64 -16.42
C ILE A 150 20.15 -5.43 -15.27
N PRO A 151 20.69 -4.78 -14.23
CA PRO A 151 21.13 -5.46 -13.01
C PRO A 151 20.03 -6.37 -12.47
N ALA A 152 20.37 -7.60 -12.07
CA ALA A 152 19.36 -8.61 -11.71
C ALA A 152 18.46 -8.15 -10.56
N GLU A 153 19.02 -7.41 -9.61
CA GLU A 153 18.33 -6.79 -8.48
C GLU A 153 17.30 -5.71 -8.88
N LEU A 154 17.37 -5.20 -10.11
CA LEU A 154 16.43 -4.20 -10.63
C LEU A 154 15.31 -4.80 -11.48
N GLY A 155 15.33 -6.11 -11.80
CA GLY A 155 14.36 -6.74 -12.71
C GLY A 155 12.91 -6.44 -12.35
N ASP A 156 12.49 -6.84 -11.14
CA ASP A 156 11.13 -6.63 -10.64
C ASP A 156 10.75 -5.14 -10.59
N TRP A 157 11.70 -4.28 -10.21
CA TRP A 157 11.46 -2.84 -10.13
C TRP A 157 11.27 -2.22 -11.52
N VAL A 158 12.08 -2.62 -12.50
CA VAL A 158 11.97 -2.17 -13.89
C VAL A 158 10.62 -2.58 -14.47
N ASP A 159 10.22 -3.84 -14.26
CA ASP A 159 8.94 -4.33 -14.76
C ASP A 159 7.76 -3.60 -14.12
N GLN A 160 7.79 -3.40 -12.79
CA GLN A 160 6.78 -2.60 -12.09
C GLN A 160 6.73 -1.14 -12.58
N TYR A 161 7.89 -0.49 -12.74
CA TYR A 161 7.94 0.90 -13.18
C TYR A 161 7.48 1.08 -14.63
N ALA A 162 7.90 0.18 -15.51
CA ALA A 162 7.65 0.28 -16.95
C ALA A 162 6.23 -0.16 -17.33
N ASN A 163 5.76 -1.25 -16.73
CA ASN A 163 4.57 -1.99 -17.16
C ASN A 163 3.50 -2.13 -16.04
N GLY A 164 3.79 -1.71 -14.81
CA GLY A 164 2.86 -1.83 -13.71
C GLY A 164 1.70 -0.84 -13.78
N ASP A 165 0.51 -1.31 -13.40
CA ASP A 165 -0.67 -0.46 -13.15
C ASP A 165 -0.49 0.42 -11.92
N ILE A 166 0.44 0.04 -11.03
CA ILE A 166 0.83 0.78 -9.84
C ILE A 166 2.33 1.13 -9.89
N TRP A 167 2.67 2.30 -9.37
CA TRP A 167 4.07 2.67 -9.18
C TRP A 167 4.79 1.69 -8.22
N PRO A 168 6.09 1.42 -8.43
CA PRO A 168 6.87 0.68 -7.46
C PRO A 168 6.91 1.43 -6.12
N THR A 169 6.93 0.68 -5.02
CA THR A 169 6.85 1.25 -3.66
C THR A 169 8.11 2.02 -3.25
N GLY A 170 9.23 1.80 -3.93
CA GLY A 170 10.48 2.51 -3.74
C GLY A 170 11.47 2.21 -4.85
N ILE A 171 12.67 2.79 -4.75
CA ILE A 171 13.78 2.51 -5.66
C ILE A 171 14.79 1.64 -4.91
N PRO A 172 15.24 0.50 -5.48
CA PRO A 172 16.29 -0.31 -4.89
C PRO A 172 17.56 0.51 -4.63
N SER A 173 18.17 0.33 -3.46
CA SER A 173 19.42 1.01 -3.13
C SER A 173 20.56 0.49 -4.02
N PRO A 174 21.43 1.36 -4.53
CA PRO A 174 22.60 0.92 -5.29
C PRO A 174 23.59 0.16 -4.41
N PRO A 175 24.47 -0.68 -5.01
CA PRO A 175 25.53 -1.36 -4.27
C PRO A 175 26.48 -0.34 -3.62
N LYS A 176 26.94 -0.63 -2.40
CA LYS A 176 27.97 0.17 -1.74
C LYS A 176 29.34 -0.18 -2.30
N THR A 177 30.13 0.85 -2.61
CA THR A 177 31.49 0.71 -3.13
C THR A 177 32.52 0.61 -2.01
N GLY A 178 32.19 1.13 -0.81
CA GLY A 178 33.14 1.27 0.29
C GLY A 178 34.02 2.52 0.15
N ILE A 179 33.74 3.39 -0.82
CA ILE A 179 34.43 4.65 -1.05
C ILE A 179 33.50 5.78 -0.59
N ASP A 180 33.78 6.34 0.58
CA ASP A 180 32.86 7.22 1.31
C ASP A 180 32.31 8.39 0.48
N ASP A 181 33.14 9.06 -0.31
CA ASP A 181 32.71 10.24 -1.08
C ASP A 181 31.84 9.86 -2.29
N LEU A 182 32.13 8.72 -2.94
CA LEU A 182 31.32 8.19 -4.03
C LEU A 182 29.98 7.68 -3.50
N ASP A 183 29.99 6.89 -2.43
CA ASP A 183 28.78 6.37 -1.79
C ASP A 183 27.88 7.52 -1.30
N ARG A 184 28.47 8.61 -0.80
CA ARG A 184 27.74 9.83 -0.42
C ARG A 184 27.12 10.53 -1.63
N ALA A 185 27.88 10.73 -2.71
CA ALA A 185 27.37 11.36 -3.94
C ALA A 185 26.26 10.53 -4.60
N ALA A 186 26.40 9.20 -4.58
CA ALA A 186 25.37 8.28 -5.07
C ALA A 186 24.09 8.34 -4.22
N ALA A 187 24.22 8.40 -2.89
CA ALA A 187 23.07 8.59 -2.01
C ALA A 187 22.35 9.92 -2.29
N GLU A 188 23.09 11.01 -2.50
CA GLU A 188 22.51 12.31 -2.87
C GLU A 188 21.78 12.26 -4.23
N ALA A 189 22.31 11.53 -5.22
CA ALA A 189 21.64 11.33 -6.50
C ALA A 189 20.35 10.48 -6.36
N MET A 190 20.39 9.43 -5.54
CA MET A 190 19.20 8.61 -5.25
C MET A 190 18.09 9.42 -4.61
N GLU A 191 18.39 10.41 -3.76
CA GLU A 191 17.37 11.31 -3.19
C GLU A 191 16.61 12.09 -4.28
N VAL A 192 17.29 12.49 -5.36
CA VAL A 192 16.65 13.15 -6.51
C VAL A 192 15.69 12.16 -7.21
N PHE A 193 16.11 10.91 -7.36
CA PHE A 193 15.30 9.86 -7.99
C PHE A 193 14.05 9.52 -7.16
N HIS A 194 14.22 9.39 -5.84
CA HIS A 194 13.11 9.18 -4.91
C HIS A 194 12.12 10.34 -4.93
N SER A 195 12.60 11.58 -5.03
CA SER A 195 11.74 12.76 -5.17
C SER A 195 10.86 12.69 -6.43
N VAL A 196 11.44 12.33 -7.58
CA VAL A 196 10.68 12.18 -8.84
C VAL A 196 9.63 11.06 -8.74
N LEU A 197 10.00 9.89 -8.22
CA LEU A 197 9.05 8.78 -8.04
C LEU A 197 7.95 9.13 -7.05
N GLY A 198 8.30 9.72 -5.90
CA GLY A 198 7.34 10.15 -4.89
C GLY A 198 6.33 11.13 -5.46
N ARG A 199 6.79 12.10 -6.27
CA ARG A 199 5.90 13.03 -6.97
C ARG A 199 4.96 12.31 -7.94
N ALA A 200 5.45 11.33 -8.72
CA ALA A 200 4.61 10.56 -9.63
C ALA A 200 3.50 9.78 -8.90
N ARG A 201 3.84 9.17 -7.75
CA ARG A 201 2.91 8.43 -6.87
C ARG A 201 1.81 9.29 -6.26
N MET A 202 2.09 10.57 -6.01
CA MET A 202 1.07 11.49 -5.49
C MET A 202 0.04 11.90 -6.53
N VAL A 203 0.44 11.96 -7.80
CA VAL A 203 -0.42 12.45 -8.88
C VAL A 203 -1.32 11.33 -9.38
N SER A 204 -0.78 10.12 -9.50
CA SER A 204 -1.45 9.00 -10.15
C SER A 204 -1.12 7.67 -9.48
N ALA A 205 -1.98 6.65 -9.67
CA ALA A 205 -1.74 5.31 -9.15
C ALA A 205 -0.53 4.62 -9.79
N GLY A 206 -0.31 4.86 -11.09
CA GLY A 206 0.76 4.26 -11.88
C GLY A 206 1.00 5.02 -13.18
N ARG A 207 1.97 4.56 -13.97
CA ARG A 207 2.36 5.21 -15.23
C ARG A 207 1.22 5.29 -16.26
N PRO A 208 0.40 4.24 -16.47
CA PRO A 208 -0.74 4.33 -17.38
C PRO A 208 -1.78 5.35 -16.93
N ALA A 209 -2.06 5.42 -15.62
CA ALA A 209 -3.01 6.40 -15.06
C ALA A 209 -2.52 7.84 -15.25
N LEU A 210 -1.22 8.11 -15.00
CA LEU A 210 -0.64 9.44 -15.25
C LEU A 210 -0.78 9.86 -16.72
N ALA A 211 -0.60 8.90 -17.64
CA ALA A 211 -0.73 9.14 -19.07
C ALA A 211 -2.17 9.53 -19.46
N ALA A 212 -3.15 8.83 -18.88
CA ALA A 212 -4.56 9.10 -19.10
C ALA A 212 -4.96 10.49 -18.55
N GLU A 213 -4.56 10.80 -17.32
CA GLU A 213 -4.87 12.07 -16.64
C GLU A 213 -4.32 13.30 -17.39
N LEU A 214 -3.15 13.18 -18.04
CA LEU A 214 -2.49 14.31 -18.72
C LEU A 214 -2.69 14.32 -20.23
N GLY A 215 -3.19 13.23 -20.82
CA GLY A 215 -3.51 13.13 -22.24
C GLY A 215 -4.75 13.93 -22.65
N GLU A 216 -5.65 14.25 -21.70
CA GLU A 216 -6.95 14.86 -22.00
C GLU A 216 -7.02 16.38 -21.74
N GLU A 217 -6.16 16.96 -20.89
CA GLU A 217 -6.30 18.36 -20.49
C GLU A 217 -5.29 19.32 -21.15
N ALA A 218 -5.77 20.12 -22.11
CA ALA A 218 -5.12 21.36 -22.52
C ALA A 218 -5.18 22.40 -21.39
N GLY A 219 -4.30 22.28 -20.39
CA GLY A 219 -4.27 23.20 -19.24
C GLY A 219 -3.46 22.76 -18.02
N SER A 220 -2.84 21.57 -18.04
CA SER A 220 -2.13 21.06 -16.87
C SER A 220 -1.00 22.02 -16.42
N PRO A 221 -0.82 22.23 -15.11
CA PRO A 221 0.30 22.97 -14.56
C PRO A 221 1.64 22.54 -15.18
N GLU A 222 2.52 23.50 -15.50
CA GLU A 222 3.85 23.28 -16.10
C GLU A 222 4.66 22.19 -15.38
N ASP A 223 4.52 22.18 -14.07
CA ASP A 223 5.05 21.22 -13.12
C ASP A 223 4.61 19.76 -13.37
N LEU A 224 3.34 19.52 -13.74
CA LEU A 224 2.84 18.18 -14.07
C LEU A 224 3.29 17.75 -15.47
N ARG A 225 3.38 18.71 -16.40
CA ARG A 225 3.92 18.45 -17.74
C ARG A 225 5.38 18.04 -17.70
N ALA A 226 6.19 18.71 -16.87
CA ALA A 226 7.59 18.33 -16.65
C ALA A 226 7.70 16.91 -16.07
N LEU A 227 6.88 16.58 -15.06
CA LEU A 227 6.83 15.24 -14.48
C LEU A 227 6.45 14.18 -15.53
N TRP A 228 5.44 14.46 -16.35
CA TRP A 228 5.02 13.58 -17.44
C TRP A 228 6.13 13.32 -18.44
N MET A 229 6.87 14.35 -18.86
CA MET A 229 7.99 14.16 -19.78
C MET A 229 9.07 13.25 -19.19
N LEU A 230 9.46 13.47 -17.94
CA LEU A 230 10.44 12.61 -17.25
C LEU A 230 9.96 11.14 -17.18
N VAL A 231 8.68 10.94 -16.89
CA VAL A 231 8.10 9.60 -16.73
C VAL A 231 7.86 8.91 -18.07
N SER A 232 7.36 9.63 -19.07
CA SER A 232 7.03 9.06 -20.39
C SER A 232 8.30 8.64 -21.14
N GLU A 233 9.39 9.39 -20.99
CA GLU A 233 10.70 9.06 -21.59
C GLU A 233 11.54 8.08 -20.76
N PHE A 234 10.94 7.45 -19.73
CA PHE A 234 11.64 6.51 -18.84
C PHE A 234 12.91 7.08 -18.20
N TRP A 235 12.98 8.40 -18.00
CA TRP A 235 14.17 9.08 -17.49
C TRP A 235 14.63 8.49 -16.15
N LEU A 236 13.69 8.27 -15.22
CA LEU A 236 14.00 7.70 -13.91
C LEU A 236 14.60 6.30 -14.04
N LEU A 237 14.04 5.47 -14.92
CA LEU A 237 14.52 4.12 -15.18
C LEU A 237 15.95 4.14 -15.75
N GLU A 238 16.25 5.00 -16.73
CA GLU A 238 17.61 5.14 -17.27
C GLU A 238 18.61 5.58 -16.19
N CYS A 239 18.20 6.49 -15.30
CA CYS A 239 19.05 7.02 -14.24
C CYS A 239 19.37 5.96 -13.18
N VAL A 240 18.35 5.23 -12.71
CA VAL A 240 18.52 4.16 -11.71
C VAL A 240 19.40 3.05 -12.26
N ILE A 241 19.12 2.56 -13.47
CA ILE A 241 19.93 1.52 -14.12
C ILE A 241 21.38 2.01 -14.33
N GLY A 242 21.55 3.24 -14.80
CA GLY A 242 22.86 3.84 -15.04
C GLY A 242 23.72 3.95 -13.78
N LEU A 243 23.13 4.42 -12.68
CA LEU A 243 23.81 4.54 -11.39
C LEU A 243 24.19 3.17 -10.82
N HIS A 244 23.25 2.22 -10.79
CA HIS A 244 23.51 0.85 -10.30
C HIS A 244 24.62 0.18 -11.09
N SER A 245 24.57 0.26 -12.43
CA SER A 245 25.58 -0.34 -13.31
C SER A 245 26.97 0.26 -13.11
N ALA A 246 27.06 1.58 -12.90
CA ALA A 246 28.34 2.25 -12.68
C ALA A 246 28.99 1.87 -11.34
N LEU A 247 28.18 1.67 -10.30
CA LEU A 247 28.67 1.32 -8.96
C LEU A 247 28.96 -0.18 -8.81
N ALA A 248 28.34 -1.03 -9.63
CA ALA A 248 28.61 -2.47 -9.69
C ALA A 248 29.81 -2.83 -10.61
N ALA A 249 30.44 -1.86 -11.26
CA ALA A 249 31.52 -2.10 -12.21
C ALA A 249 32.76 -2.69 -11.53
N GLU A 250 33.43 -3.65 -12.19
CA GLU A 250 34.63 -4.31 -11.63
C GLU A 250 35.78 -3.31 -11.37
N ASP A 251 35.85 -2.24 -12.17
CA ASP A 251 36.83 -1.17 -12.12
C ASP A 251 36.35 0.06 -11.30
N VAL A 252 35.30 -0.08 -10.48
CA VAL A 252 34.71 1.04 -9.72
C VAL A 252 35.73 1.79 -8.86
N ASN A 253 36.72 1.08 -8.29
CA ASN A 253 37.79 1.72 -7.50
C ASN A 253 38.66 2.66 -8.34
N GLU A 254 38.93 2.32 -9.60
CA GLU A 254 39.71 3.15 -10.51
C GLU A 254 38.88 4.33 -11.04
N LEU A 255 37.59 4.08 -11.29
CA LEU A 255 36.63 5.08 -11.78
C LEU A 255 36.09 6.01 -10.70
N ALA A 256 36.31 5.72 -9.43
CA ALA A 256 35.64 6.42 -8.32
C ALA A 256 35.84 7.93 -8.32
N PRO A 257 37.05 8.49 -8.57
CA PRO A 257 37.23 9.94 -8.64
C PRO A 257 36.39 10.58 -9.75
N ASP A 258 36.34 9.96 -10.93
CA ASP A 258 35.59 10.46 -12.09
C ASP A 258 34.07 10.34 -11.86
N LEU A 259 33.60 9.20 -11.34
CA LEU A 259 32.20 9.00 -10.97
C LEU A 259 31.75 10.01 -9.91
N THR A 260 32.58 10.24 -8.89
CA THR A 260 32.31 11.24 -7.85
C THR A 260 32.21 12.63 -8.47
N GLY A 261 33.17 13.00 -9.32
CA GLY A 261 33.19 14.29 -10.00
C GLY A 261 31.97 14.50 -10.91
N MET A 262 31.56 13.49 -11.68
CA MET A 262 30.38 13.55 -12.53
C MET A 262 29.09 13.71 -11.71
N LEU A 263 28.91 12.92 -10.65
CA LEU A 263 27.73 13.01 -9.79
C LEU A 263 27.66 14.37 -9.09
N ARG A 264 28.78 14.84 -8.53
CA ARG A 264 28.86 16.16 -7.88
C ARG A 264 28.56 17.28 -8.86
N GLY A 265 29.20 17.27 -10.03
CA GLY A 265 28.97 18.27 -11.07
C GLY A 265 27.51 18.30 -11.54
N TRP A 266 26.88 17.14 -11.68
CA TRP A 266 25.45 17.06 -11.99
C TRP A 266 24.60 17.62 -10.85
N LEU A 267 24.81 17.17 -9.61
CA LEU A 267 24.08 17.67 -8.44
C LEU A 267 24.18 19.20 -8.28
N ASP A 268 25.37 19.75 -8.47
CA ASP A 268 25.63 21.20 -8.39
C ASP A 268 24.99 21.99 -9.53
N SER A 269 24.76 21.34 -10.68
CA SER A 269 24.17 21.97 -11.87
C SER A 269 22.63 21.97 -11.87
N LEU A 270 22.02 21.14 -11.03
CA LEU A 270 20.57 21.08 -10.95
C LEU A 270 20.02 22.37 -10.33
N PRO A 271 18.88 22.90 -10.81
CA PRO A 271 18.27 24.10 -10.28
C PRO A 271 17.79 23.83 -8.84
N THR A 272 18.68 24.07 -7.89
CA THR A 272 18.33 24.05 -6.47
C THR A 272 17.51 25.30 -6.23
N ARG A 273 16.19 25.17 -6.02
CA ARG A 273 15.48 26.25 -5.34
C ARG A 273 16.08 26.33 -3.94
N LEU A 274 16.99 27.28 -3.73
CA LEU A 274 17.45 27.70 -2.42
C LEU A 274 16.23 28.19 -1.65
N HIS A 275 15.55 27.26 -0.96
CA HIS A 275 14.56 27.63 0.02
C HIS A 275 15.31 28.19 1.20
N LEU A 276 15.10 29.49 1.43
CA LEU A 276 15.62 30.21 2.59
C LEU A 276 15.38 29.35 3.83
N ALA A 277 16.35 29.29 4.74
CA ALA A 277 16.27 28.46 5.93
C ALA A 277 15.00 28.75 6.77
N GLU A 278 14.41 29.93 6.64
CA GLU A 278 13.09 30.29 7.20
C GLU A 278 11.96 29.43 6.62
N VAL A 279 11.88 29.28 5.29
CA VAL A 279 10.89 28.41 4.62
C VAL A 279 11.08 26.95 5.06
N ARG A 280 12.33 26.50 5.18
CA ARG A 280 12.64 25.13 5.65
C ARG A 280 12.16 24.91 7.09
N ARG A 281 12.31 25.92 7.95
CA ARG A 281 11.82 25.89 9.33
C ARG A 281 10.30 25.87 9.39
N GLU A 282 9.61 26.73 8.65
CA GLU A 282 8.14 26.75 8.61
C GLU A 282 7.57 25.42 8.15
N VAL A 283 8.18 24.81 7.12
CA VAL A 283 7.79 23.47 6.65
C VAL A 283 8.00 22.43 7.76
N LEU A 284 9.17 22.38 8.38
CA LEU A 284 9.45 21.47 9.49
C LEU A 284 8.43 21.64 10.61
N GLU A 285 8.21 22.86 11.09
CA GLU A 285 7.25 23.15 12.15
C GLU A 285 5.82 22.76 11.75
N SER A 286 5.43 22.96 10.49
CA SER A 286 4.12 22.57 10.01
C SER A 286 3.89 21.05 10.08
N ILE A 287 4.92 20.25 9.77
CA ILE A 287 4.85 18.78 9.83
C ILE A 287 4.87 18.32 11.29
N LEU A 288 5.78 18.84 12.12
CA LEU A 288 5.87 18.49 13.54
C LEU A 288 4.61 18.87 14.34
N SER A 289 3.76 19.74 13.78
CA SER A 289 2.50 20.17 14.39
C SER A 289 1.28 19.36 13.93
N LEU A 290 1.44 18.45 12.96
CA LEU A 290 0.35 17.61 12.50
C LEU A 290 -0.14 16.69 13.63
N PRO A 291 -1.46 16.48 13.78
CA PRO A 291 -2.00 15.46 14.67
C PRO A 291 -1.40 14.08 14.36
N THR A 292 -1.34 13.72 13.08
CA THR A 292 -0.77 12.47 12.56
C THR A 292 0.71 12.29 12.95
N TRP A 293 1.50 13.36 12.98
CA TRP A 293 2.89 13.29 13.48
C TRP A 293 2.96 12.89 14.97
N GLY A 294 2.04 13.42 15.77
CA GLY A 294 1.91 13.12 17.20
C GLY A 294 1.52 11.67 17.49
N PHE A 295 0.90 10.99 16.52
CA PHE A 295 0.45 9.60 16.57
C PHE A 295 1.16 8.68 15.56
N ARG A 296 2.33 9.10 15.05
CA ARG A 296 3.02 8.38 13.97
C ARG A 296 3.39 6.93 14.31
N HIS A 297 3.50 6.60 15.60
CA HIS A 297 3.85 5.25 16.04
C HIS A 297 2.65 4.32 15.97
N GLU A 298 1.48 4.84 16.27
CA GLU A 298 0.21 4.16 16.11
C GLU A 298 -0.16 4.07 14.62
N LEU A 299 0.13 5.13 13.84
CA LEU A 299 0.05 5.08 12.38
C LEU A 299 0.99 4.04 11.76
N TYR A 300 2.15 3.78 12.36
CA TYR A 300 3.05 2.74 11.87
C TYR A 300 2.42 1.35 11.97
N ALA A 301 1.69 1.05 13.05
CA ALA A 301 0.93 -0.19 13.14
C ALA A 301 -0.09 -0.30 12.01
N ALA A 302 -0.89 0.76 11.81
CA ALA A 302 -1.82 0.83 10.69
C ALA A 302 -1.12 0.69 9.34
N TRP A 303 0.06 1.29 9.13
CA TRP A 303 0.81 1.16 7.88
C TRP A 303 1.27 -0.27 7.61
N VAL A 304 1.60 -1.08 8.63
CA VAL A 304 1.94 -2.49 8.39
C VAL A 304 0.81 -3.23 7.66
N ILE A 305 -0.44 -2.78 7.76
CA ILE A 305 -1.56 -3.36 6.99
C ILE A 305 -1.43 -3.14 5.48
N THR A 306 -0.78 -2.05 5.04
CA THR A 306 -0.54 -1.79 3.61
C THR A 306 0.45 -2.82 3.07
N GLU A 307 1.44 -3.20 3.88
CA GLU A 307 2.40 -4.25 3.56
C GLU A 307 1.77 -5.64 3.59
N ILE A 308 0.85 -5.91 4.53
CA ILE A 308 0.07 -7.17 4.54
C ILE A 308 -0.78 -7.26 3.27
N ASP A 309 -1.53 -6.22 2.93
CA ASP A 309 -2.39 -6.20 1.74
C ASP A 309 -1.58 -6.28 0.44
N ALA A 310 -0.41 -5.63 0.38
CA ALA A 310 0.50 -5.69 -0.75
C ALA A 310 1.22 -7.04 -0.91
N ALA A 311 1.22 -7.89 0.12
CA ALA A 311 1.78 -9.23 0.06
C ALA A 311 0.87 -10.22 -0.70
N LEU A 312 -0.42 -9.91 -0.83
CA LEU A 312 -1.41 -10.90 -1.25
C LEU A 312 -1.80 -10.69 -2.71
N ASP A 313 -1.78 -11.79 -3.48
CA ASP A 313 -2.28 -11.80 -4.86
C ASP A 313 -3.76 -11.38 -4.91
N GLN A 314 -4.54 -11.86 -3.94
CA GLN A 314 -5.91 -11.40 -3.69
C GLN A 314 -5.91 -10.35 -2.59
N ARG A 315 -6.40 -9.17 -2.92
CA ARG A 315 -6.50 -8.04 -1.99
C ARG A 315 -7.42 -8.37 -0.82
N LEU A 316 -7.12 -7.79 0.36
CA LEU A 316 -7.98 -7.89 1.53
C LEU A 316 -9.30 -7.16 1.28
N ARG A 317 -10.42 -7.75 1.70
CA ARG A 317 -11.73 -7.09 1.72
C ARG A 317 -11.95 -6.46 3.08
N PHE A 318 -11.82 -5.15 3.14
CA PHE A 318 -11.93 -4.40 4.39
C PHE A 318 -13.37 -4.29 4.86
N ARG A 319 -13.57 -4.39 6.18
CA ARG A 319 -14.87 -4.11 6.81
C ARG A 319 -15.02 -2.61 6.99
N VAL A 320 -16.01 -2.03 6.34
CA VAL A 320 -16.38 -0.62 6.45
C VAL A 320 -17.82 -0.55 6.94
N ASP A 321 -18.00 -0.11 8.18
CA ASP A 321 -19.31 -0.06 8.82
C ASP A 321 -19.87 1.36 8.74
N ASN A 322 -20.97 1.57 8.02
CA ASN A 322 -21.58 2.90 7.82
C ASN A 322 -20.57 3.94 7.30
N GLY A 323 -19.75 3.56 6.33
CA GLY A 323 -18.70 4.42 5.78
C GLY A 323 -17.53 4.67 6.74
N ARG A 324 -17.37 3.89 7.81
CA ARG A 324 -16.28 4.02 8.78
C ARG A 324 -15.34 2.81 8.72
N LEU A 325 -14.05 3.08 8.49
CA LEU A 325 -12.95 2.15 8.70
C LEU A 325 -12.28 2.48 10.04
N ALA A 326 -12.31 1.55 11.00
CA ALA A 326 -11.80 1.78 12.35
C ALA A 326 -10.58 0.90 12.67
N PHE A 327 -9.60 1.50 13.35
CA PHE A 327 -8.43 0.84 13.93
C PHE A 327 -8.42 1.03 15.44
N PRO A 328 -9.25 0.29 16.18
CA PRO A 328 -9.37 0.51 17.61
C PRO A 328 -8.38 -0.31 18.43
N PHE A 329 -8.11 0.12 19.66
CA PHE A 329 -7.26 -0.60 20.62
C PHE A 329 -8.02 -1.73 21.36
N HIS A 330 -8.83 -2.49 20.61
CA HIS A 330 -9.56 -3.67 21.08
C HIS A 330 -9.83 -4.63 19.92
N GLU A 331 -10.28 -5.85 20.25
CA GLU A 331 -10.58 -6.90 19.27
C GLU A 331 -11.55 -6.40 18.20
N THR A 332 -11.11 -6.36 16.93
CA THR A 332 -11.93 -5.90 15.80
C THR A 332 -11.57 -6.65 14.54
N LEU A 333 -12.59 -7.12 13.83
CA LEU A 333 -12.46 -7.71 12.49
C LEU A 333 -12.29 -6.56 11.49
N ILE A 334 -11.10 -6.44 10.89
CA ILE A 334 -10.78 -5.32 10.00
C ILE A 334 -10.86 -5.71 8.52
N ALA A 335 -10.63 -6.97 8.19
CA ALA A 335 -10.73 -7.46 6.81
C ALA A 335 -10.95 -8.96 6.73
N ILE A 336 -11.35 -9.45 5.55
CA ILE A 336 -11.43 -10.87 5.22
C ILE A 336 -10.58 -11.18 3.97
N LEU A 337 -10.02 -12.38 3.93
CA LEU A 337 -9.24 -12.93 2.84
C LEU A 337 -9.83 -14.29 2.42
N PRO A 338 -10.42 -14.39 1.22
CA PRO A 338 -10.81 -15.68 0.66
C PRO A 338 -9.57 -16.56 0.43
N CYS A 339 -9.64 -17.82 0.86
CA CYS A 339 -8.58 -18.81 0.68
C CYS A 339 -9.13 -20.09 0.02
N ALA A 340 -8.24 -20.97 -0.44
CA ALA A 340 -8.66 -22.27 -0.96
C ALA A 340 -9.34 -23.11 0.14
N GLY A 341 -10.67 -23.19 0.13
CA GLY A 341 -11.45 -24.04 1.03
C GLY A 341 -11.81 -23.43 2.39
N SER A 342 -11.39 -22.19 2.68
CA SER A 342 -11.82 -21.44 3.87
C SER A 342 -11.74 -19.93 3.65
N THR A 343 -12.24 -19.16 4.61
CA THR A 343 -12.10 -17.70 4.64
C THR A 343 -11.27 -17.35 5.87
N LEU A 344 -10.20 -16.59 5.67
CA LEU A 344 -9.42 -16.05 6.77
C LEU A 344 -9.94 -14.68 7.14
N GLU A 345 -10.06 -14.45 8.45
CA GLU A 345 -10.42 -13.18 9.05
C GLU A 345 -9.16 -12.50 9.58
N LEU A 346 -8.91 -11.26 9.17
CA LEU A 346 -7.86 -10.42 9.72
C LEU A 346 -8.44 -9.61 10.89
N TRP A 347 -7.96 -9.90 12.09
CA TRP A 347 -8.34 -9.22 13.31
C TRP A 347 -7.21 -8.34 13.85
N THR A 348 -7.56 -7.18 14.41
CA THR A 348 -6.67 -6.43 15.30
C THR A 348 -6.87 -6.87 16.73
N GLU A 349 -5.79 -6.86 17.53
CA GLU A 349 -5.87 -6.89 19.00
C GLU A 349 -6.65 -8.10 19.57
N LEU A 350 -6.74 -9.20 18.80
CA LEU A 350 -7.51 -10.41 19.11
C LEU A 350 -6.85 -11.18 20.26
N ARG A 351 -7.57 -11.29 21.38
CA ARG A 351 -7.06 -11.93 22.61
C ARG A 351 -7.16 -13.44 22.56
N SER A 352 -6.09 -14.12 22.97
CA SER A 352 -6.08 -15.57 23.17
C SER A 352 -5.51 -15.94 24.53
N PRO A 353 -6.02 -17.03 25.15
CA PRO A 353 -5.51 -17.49 26.43
C PRO A 353 -4.06 -18.01 26.30
N LEU A 354 -3.25 -17.73 27.32
CA LEU A 354 -1.94 -18.36 27.54
C LEU A 354 -1.68 -18.43 29.04
N ASP A 355 -1.46 -19.64 29.54
CA ASP A 355 -1.11 -19.85 30.94
C ASP A 355 0.35 -19.47 31.20
N ASN A 356 0.57 -18.64 32.22
CA ASN A 356 1.90 -18.22 32.70
C ASN A 356 2.81 -17.62 31.61
N PRO A 357 2.39 -16.56 30.90
CA PRO A 357 3.24 -15.88 29.93
C PRO A 357 4.55 -15.40 30.58
N VAL A 358 5.65 -15.49 29.83
CA VAL A 358 6.98 -15.06 30.26
C VAL A 358 7.16 -13.54 30.14
N GLY A 359 6.36 -12.87 29.31
CA GLY A 359 6.32 -11.42 29.18
C GLY A 359 5.67 -10.73 30.38
N LYS A 360 6.37 -9.79 31.01
CA LYS A 360 5.90 -9.09 32.23
C LYS A 360 4.57 -8.33 32.09
N SER A 361 4.22 -7.89 30.89
CA SER A 361 2.98 -7.15 30.61
C SER A 361 1.78 -8.06 30.36
N ARG A 362 2.00 -9.36 30.24
CA ARG A 362 0.97 -10.37 29.96
C ARG A 362 0.75 -11.19 31.24
N THR A 363 -0.48 -11.59 31.51
CA THR A 363 -0.82 -12.31 32.75
C THR A 363 -1.56 -13.62 32.49
N LYS A 364 -2.58 -13.59 31.63
CA LYS A 364 -3.38 -14.78 31.25
C LYS A 364 -3.71 -14.88 29.77
N ASN A 365 -3.42 -13.82 29.02
CA ASN A 365 -3.74 -13.73 27.61
C ASN A 365 -2.57 -13.13 26.84
N ILE A 366 -2.51 -13.47 25.57
CA ILE A 366 -1.71 -12.84 24.53
C ILE A 366 -2.60 -12.03 23.61
N GLN A 367 -2.04 -10.98 23.03
CA GLN A 367 -2.75 -10.03 22.18
C GLN A 367 -1.76 -9.44 21.16
N PRO A 368 -1.47 -10.16 20.06
CA PRO A 368 -0.72 -9.61 18.93
C PRO A 368 -1.49 -8.47 18.27
N ASP A 369 -0.78 -7.54 17.65
CA ASP A 369 -1.37 -6.39 16.95
C ASP A 369 -2.30 -6.85 15.80
N TYR A 370 -1.89 -7.87 15.00
CA TYR A 370 -2.70 -8.46 13.94
C TYR A 370 -2.70 -9.99 13.97
N ARG A 371 -3.84 -10.60 13.61
CA ARG A 371 -3.99 -12.06 13.47
C ARG A 371 -4.88 -12.44 12.31
N PHE A 372 -4.44 -13.41 11.51
CA PHE A 372 -5.33 -14.14 10.61
C PHE A 372 -5.91 -15.33 11.36
N PHE A 373 -7.23 -15.46 11.35
CA PHE A 373 -7.97 -16.55 11.96
C PHE A 373 -8.83 -17.25 10.90
N ASP A 374 -8.80 -18.58 10.87
CA ASP A 374 -9.68 -19.34 10.00
C ASP A 374 -11.11 -19.33 10.56
N ALA A 375 -12.04 -18.70 9.84
CA ALA A 375 -13.43 -18.60 10.24
C ALA A 375 -14.12 -19.96 10.43
N ALA A 376 -13.59 -21.03 9.82
CA ALA A 376 -14.09 -22.39 9.97
C ALA A 376 -13.53 -23.12 11.20
N ALA A 377 -12.57 -22.55 11.92
CA ALA A 377 -11.98 -23.18 13.10
C ALA A 377 -12.81 -22.92 14.37
N ASP A 378 -13.02 -23.95 15.18
CA ASP A 378 -13.74 -23.83 16.46
C ASP A 378 -12.91 -23.14 17.56
N ASP A 379 -11.58 -23.16 17.44
CA ASP A 379 -10.67 -22.61 18.43
C ASP A 379 -9.74 -21.54 17.84
N ARG A 380 -9.80 -20.36 18.45
CA ARG A 380 -8.99 -19.20 18.07
C ARG A 380 -7.49 -19.43 18.24
N THR A 381 -7.04 -20.31 19.14
CA THR A 381 -5.59 -20.52 19.34
C THR A 381 -4.98 -21.37 18.24
N THR A 382 -5.64 -22.47 17.89
CA THR A 382 -5.17 -23.43 16.87
C THR A 382 -5.59 -23.06 15.45
N GLY A 383 -6.68 -22.31 15.27
CA GLY A 383 -7.15 -21.79 13.99
C GLY A 383 -6.42 -20.54 13.48
N THR A 384 -5.29 -20.15 14.09
CA THR A 384 -4.52 -18.97 13.66
C THR A 384 -3.31 -19.41 12.82
N PRO A 385 -3.33 -19.23 11.49
CA PRO A 385 -2.14 -19.47 10.65
C PRO A 385 -1.04 -18.41 10.79
N LEU A 386 -1.41 -17.16 11.09
CA LEU A 386 -0.46 -16.05 11.15
C LEU A 386 -0.81 -15.05 12.26
N ALA A 387 0.20 -14.66 13.03
CA ALA A 387 0.13 -13.53 13.95
C ALA A 387 1.29 -12.57 13.69
N ILE A 388 1.02 -11.27 13.77
CA ILE A 388 2.00 -10.21 13.54
C ILE A 388 2.00 -9.28 14.75
N GLU A 389 3.17 -9.09 15.33
CA GLU A 389 3.43 -8.10 16.36
C GLU A 389 4.22 -6.94 15.75
N VAL A 390 3.69 -5.73 15.88
CA VAL A 390 4.32 -4.51 15.40
C VAL A 390 5.06 -3.83 16.54
N LYS A 391 6.31 -3.42 16.28
CA LYS A 391 7.15 -2.70 17.24
C LYS A 391 7.83 -1.50 16.61
N GLN A 392 7.52 -0.32 17.13
CA GLN A 392 7.97 0.97 16.65
C GLN A 392 9.32 1.44 17.24
N TYR A 393 9.98 0.63 18.08
CA TYR A 393 11.17 1.09 18.80
C TYR A 393 12.39 1.18 17.88
N GLY A 394 13.01 2.36 17.80
CA GLY A 394 14.29 2.54 17.10
C GLY A 394 15.47 1.84 17.79
N LYS A 395 15.37 1.51 19.08
CA LYS A 395 16.41 0.79 19.85
C LYS A 395 16.09 -0.69 19.97
N ALA A 396 17.12 -1.52 19.87
CA ALA A 396 17.03 -2.97 20.03
C ALA A 396 16.54 -3.37 21.43
N ALA A 397 15.24 -3.62 21.57
CA ALA A 397 14.62 -4.09 22.81
C ALA A 397 14.62 -5.62 22.88
N ASN A 398 15.82 -6.22 22.86
CA ASN A 398 16.00 -7.67 22.63
C ASN A 398 15.19 -8.56 23.57
N LYS A 399 15.09 -8.17 24.85
CA LYS A 399 14.38 -8.98 25.84
C LYS A 399 12.87 -8.86 25.68
N SER A 400 12.30 -7.67 25.55
CA SER A 400 10.85 -7.51 25.42
C SER A 400 10.34 -8.12 24.12
N HIS A 401 11.05 -7.91 23.01
CA HIS A 401 10.74 -8.50 21.72
C HIS A 401 10.84 -10.04 21.77
N GLY A 402 11.90 -10.57 22.38
CA GLY A 402 12.09 -12.01 22.52
C GLY A 402 11.02 -12.68 23.38
N LEU A 403 10.63 -12.04 24.49
CA LEU A 403 9.55 -12.55 25.35
C LEU A 403 8.18 -12.49 24.66
N ALA A 404 7.90 -11.45 23.85
CA ALA A 404 6.69 -11.39 23.04
C ALA A 404 6.59 -12.54 22.05
N LEU A 405 7.67 -12.78 21.28
CA LEU A 405 7.72 -13.92 20.37
C LEU A 405 7.58 -15.25 21.10
N ALA A 406 8.22 -15.41 22.27
CA ALA A 406 8.09 -16.61 23.07
C ALA A 406 6.64 -16.87 23.51
N ASP A 407 5.97 -15.85 24.04
CA ASP A 407 4.56 -15.95 24.45
C ASP A 407 3.65 -16.28 23.26
N TYR A 408 3.80 -15.59 22.13
CA TYR A 408 2.91 -15.78 20.99
C TYR A 408 3.13 -17.12 20.29
N THR A 409 4.37 -17.57 20.14
CA THR A 409 4.64 -18.87 19.53
C THR A 409 4.17 -20.03 20.42
N GLU A 410 4.14 -19.84 21.75
CA GLU A 410 3.58 -20.81 22.68
C GLU A 410 2.05 -20.80 22.68
N GLY A 411 1.43 -19.62 22.75
CA GLY A 411 -0.02 -19.47 22.80
C GLY A 411 -0.74 -19.66 21.46
N LEU A 412 -0.01 -19.65 20.35
CA LEU A 412 -0.52 -19.88 19.00
C LEU A 412 0.30 -21.01 18.34
N PRO A 413 -0.01 -22.27 18.64
CA PRO A 413 0.83 -23.41 18.28
C PRO A 413 0.96 -23.63 16.77
N ASN A 414 -0.06 -23.26 15.99
CA ASN A 414 -0.06 -23.43 14.53
C ASN A 414 0.37 -22.17 13.76
N ALA A 415 0.52 -21.03 14.44
CA ALA A 415 0.80 -19.77 13.77
C ALA A 415 2.30 -19.64 13.40
N LYS A 416 2.59 -19.07 12.24
CA LYS A 416 3.82 -18.28 12.09
C LYS A 416 3.63 -16.97 12.83
N VAL A 417 4.65 -16.54 13.57
CA VAL A 417 4.63 -15.30 14.36
C VAL A 417 5.69 -14.36 13.82
N ILE A 418 5.26 -13.27 13.20
CA ILE A 418 6.14 -12.25 12.64
C ILE A 418 6.27 -11.10 13.64
N LEU A 419 7.51 -10.74 13.99
CA LEU A 419 7.82 -9.46 14.63
C LEU A 419 8.19 -8.45 13.55
N ALA A 420 7.29 -7.53 13.25
CA ALA A 420 7.48 -6.39 12.34
C ALA A 420 8.03 -5.20 13.12
N ALA A 421 9.34 -4.97 13.05
CA ALA A 421 10.00 -3.92 13.81
C ALA A 421 10.43 -2.75 12.92
N TYR A 422 10.04 -1.54 13.31
CA TYR A 422 10.49 -0.30 12.67
C TYR A 422 12.02 -0.14 12.81
N GLY A 423 12.59 -0.53 13.95
CA GLY A 423 14.02 -0.40 14.22
C GLY A 423 14.82 -1.69 14.09
N VAL A 424 16.11 -1.58 14.35
CA VAL A 424 17.04 -2.71 14.46
C VAL A 424 16.60 -3.68 15.54
N VAL A 425 16.69 -4.97 15.24
CA VAL A 425 16.44 -6.06 16.19
C VAL A 425 17.73 -6.84 16.41
N GLY A 426 18.14 -7.01 17.67
CA GLY A 426 19.41 -7.67 17.97
C GLY A 426 19.37 -9.19 17.70
N PRO A 427 20.51 -9.81 17.36
CA PRO A 427 20.58 -11.20 16.92
C PRO A 427 20.16 -12.22 18.00
N LYS A 428 20.09 -11.78 19.27
CA LYS A 428 19.75 -12.64 20.42
C LYS A 428 18.25 -12.73 20.68
N VAL A 429 17.39 -12.06 19.92
CA VAL A 429 15.94 -12.08 20.15
C VAL A 429 15.37 -13.51 20.11
N LYS A 430 15.78 -14.32 19.12
CA LYS A 430 15.34 -15.72 19.01
C LYS A 430 15.82 -16.62 20.15
N ASN A 431 16.80 -16.19 20.96
CA ASN A 431 17.27 -17.00 22.09
C ASN A 431 16.23 -17.10 23.21
N TRP A 432 15.27 -16.18 23.26
CA TRP A 432 14.15 -16.22 24.21
C TRP A 432 13.03 -17.18 23.77
N VAL A 433 13.00 -17.56 22.49
CA VAL A 433 12.02 -18.50 21.94
C VAL A 433 12.54 -19.93 22.13
N ALA A 434 11.66 -20.81 22.61
CA ALA A 434 11.94 -22.23 22.78
C ALA A 434 12.41 -22.83 21.45
N ALA A 435 13.39 -23.76 21.49
CA ALA A 435 14.03 -24.28 20.28
C ALA A 435 13.03 -24.87 19.27
N ALA A 436 11.97 -25.51 19.75
CA ALA A 436 10.91 -26.10 18.95
C ALA A 436 10.01 -25.09 18.21
N ASN A 437 10.08 -23.80 18.58
CA ASN A 437 9.22 -22.74 18.05
C ASN A 437 10.00 -21.68 17.22
N ARG A 438 11.32 -21.82 17.07
CA ARG A 438 12.20 -20.79 16.47
C ARG A 438 12.04 -20.62 14.97
N ASP A 439 11.62 -21.69 14.30
CA ASP A 439 11.28 -21.75 12.87
C ASP A 439 10.03 -20.92 12.56
N ARG A 440 9.03 -20.96 13.45
CA ARG A 440 7.80 -20.14 13.34
C ARG A 440 7.98 -18.70 13.80
N ALA A 441 9.03 -18.38 14.58
CA ALA A 441 9.34 -17.02 15.00
C ALA A 441 10.16 -16.27 13.92
N ILE A 442 9.49 -15.40 13.16
CA ILE A 442 10.08 -14.60 12.09
C ILE A 442 10.33 -13.18 12.62
N ILE A 443 11.46 -12.60 12.27
CA ILE A 443 11.83 -11.23 12.67
C ILE A 443 12.12 -10.46 11.39
N VAL A 444 11.40 -9.37 11.17
CA VAL A 444 11.70 -8.40 10.13
C VAL A 444 12.08 -7.10 10.83
N ALA A 445 13.37 -6.81 10.83
CA ALA A 445 13.92 -5.58 11.39
C ALA A 445 13.94 -4.48 10.32
N ASP A 446 13.94 -3.22 10.76
CA ASP A 446 13.98 -2.05 9.89
C ASP A 446 12.90 -2.04 8.79
N LEU A 447 11.73 -2.62 9.09
CA LEU A 447 10.56 -2.56 8.21
C LEU A 447 10.00 -1.14 8.22
N ARG A 448 10.32 -0.37 7.18
CA ARG A 448 9.94 1.03 7.00
C ARG A 448 9.58 1.32 5.55
N PRO A 449 8.89 2.43 5.28
CA PRO A 449 8.84 2.97 3.93
C PRO A 449 10.24 3.19 3.34
N ALA A 450 10.35 3.06 2.01
CA ALA A 450 11.60 3.08 1.23
C ALA A 450 12.65 2.00 1.60
N ARG A 451 12.22 0.90 2.23
CA ARG A 451 13.06 -0.28 2.50
C ARG A 451 12.54 -1.50 1.72
N PRO A 452 12.72 -1.54 0.39
CA PRO A 452 12.07 -2.54 -0.47
C PRO A 452 12.50 -3.97 -0.15
N ALA A 453 13.75 -4.18 0.29
CA ALA A 453 14.23 -5.51 0.66
C ALA A 453 13.55 -6.03 1.93
N GLU A 454 13.44 -5.19 2.96
CA GLU A 454 12.77 -5.51 4.22
C GLU A 454 11.26 -5.68 4.02
N SER A 455 10.63 -4.83 3.20
CA SER A 455 9.24 -4.99 2.74
C SER A 455 9.02 -6.30 2.00
N ALA A 456 9.88 -6.66 1.05
CA ALA A 456 9.78 -7.92 0.32
C ALA A 456 9.94 -9.13 1.25
N ALA A 457 10.88 -9.08 2.19
CA ALA A 457 11.06 -10.13 3.19
C ALA A 457 9.83 -10.28 4.10
N PHE A 458 9.20 -9.17 4.50
CA PHE A 458 7.95 -9.20 5.25
C PHE A 458 6.81 -9.81 4.43
N ARG A 459 6.59 -9.33 3.21
CA ARG A 459 5.54 -9.81 2.31
C ARG A 459 5.70 -11.31 2.02
N GLN A 460 6.92 -11.76 1.75
CA GLN A 460 7.23 -13.16 1.56
C GLN A 460 6.89 -13.99 2.81
N ALA A 461 7.24 -13.50 4.01
CA ALA A 461 6.89 -14.18 5.25
C ALA A 461 5.37 -14.27 5.49
N VAL A 462 4.61 -13.26 5.05
CA VAL A 462 3.14 -13.28 5.06
C VAL A 462 2.62 -14.34 4.08
N ILE A 463 3.07 -14.32 2.82
CA ILE A 463 2.67 -15.28 1.78
C ILE A 463 2.92 -16.72 2.25
N GLU A 464 4.11 -17.01 2.78
CA GLU A 464 4.45 -18.35 3.24
C GLU A 464 3.69 -18.81 4.49
N ALA A 465 3.08 -17.88 5.24
CA ALA A 465 2.31 -18.19 6.43
C ALA A 465 0.85 -18.52 6.12
N LEU A 466 0.32 -17.96 5.03
CA LEU A 466 -1.08 -18.07 4.69
C LEU A 466 -1.31 -19.21 3.69
N PRO A 467 -2.50 -19.83 3.70
CA PRO A 467 -2.91 -20.74 2.64
C PRO A 467 -2.83 -20.04 1.28
N PRO A 468 -2.58 -20.79 0.20
CA PRO A 468 -2.63 -20.20 -1.14
C PRO A 468 -4.01 -19.60 -1.39
N ALA A 469 -4.02 -18.53 -2.20
CA ALA A 469 -5.25 -18.00 -2.76
C ALA A 469 -6.05 -19.15 -3.41
N PRO A 470 -7.39 -19.11 -3.37
CA PRO A 470 -8.17 -20.05 -4.16
C PRO A 470 -7.68 -19.95 -5.60
N ALA A 471 -7.49 -21.11 -6.24
CA ALA A 471 -7.16 -21.15 -7.65
C ALA A 471 -8.14 -20.19 -8.37
N PRO A 472 -7.66 -19.32 -9.27
CA PRO A 472 -8.57 -18.51 -10.06
C PRO A 472 -9.62 -19.45 -10.62
N ALA A 473 -10.89 -19.10 -10.45
CA ALA A 473 -11.99 -19.94 -10.91
C ALA A 473 -11.66 -20.37 -12.33
N ALA A 474 -11.68 -21.68 -12.59
CA ALA A 474 -11.10 -22.27 -13.79
C ALA A 474 -11.46 -21.41 -15.01
N GLU A 475 -10.45 -21.01 -15.77
CA GLU A 475 -10.66 -20.23 -16.98
C GLU A 475 -11.49 -21.08 -17.93
N VAL A 476 -12.76 -20.69 -18.08
CA VAL A 476 -13.69 -21.39 -18.96
C VAL A 476 -13.74 -20.62 -20.26
N VAL A 477 -13.39 -21.28 -21.36
CA VAL A 477 -13.57 -20.71 -22.68
C VAL A 477 -14.91 -21.16 -23.23
N LEU A 478 -15.90 -20.27 -23.21
CA LEU A 478 -17.18 -20.55 -23.85
C LEU A 478 -17.03 -20.33 -25.36
N ASN A 479 -16.86 -21.42 -26.10
CA ASN A 479 -16.84 -21.36 -27.56
C ASN A 479 -18.27 -21.24 -28.11
N GLY A 480 -18.53 -20.26 -28.99
CA GLY A 480 -19.81 -20.12 -29.68
C GLY A 480 -20.04 -18.74 -30.29
N GLU A 481 -20.92 -18.66 -31.29
CA GLU A 481 -21.34 -17.38 -31.88
C GLU A 481 -22.30 -16.60 -30.99
N ASP A 482 -23.03 -17.25 -30.08
CA ASP A 482 -23.90 -16.56 -29.12
C ASP A 482 -23.70 -17.16 -27.73
N LEU A 483 -23.51 -16.29 -26.73
CA LEU A 483 -23.48 -16.67 -25.32
C LEU A 483 -24.83 -16.33 -24.70
N THR A 484 -25.41 -17.28 -23.96
CA THR A 484 -26.64 -17.07 -23.20
C THR A 484 -26.35 -17.21 -21.72
N ILE A 485 -26.82 -16.25 -20.93
CA ILE A 485 -26.64 -16.21 -19.48
C ILE A 485 -28.03 -16.15 -18.87
N SER A 486 -28.39 -17.16 -18.10
CA SER A 486 -29.70 -17.24 -17.44
C SER A 486 -29.54 -17.20 -15.93
N LEU A 487 -30.28 -16.31 -15.28
CA LEU A 487 -30.33 -16.14 -13.83
C LEU A 487 -31.59 -16.77 -13.28
N HIS A 488 -31.45 -17.70 -12.34
CA HIS A 488 -32.55 -18.34 -11.62
C HIS A 488 -32.42 -18.10 -10.12
N TRP A 489 -33.53 -18.08 -9.39
CA TRP A 489 -33.53 -17.93 -7.93
C TRP A 489 -34.76 -18.59 -7.29
N ASN A 490 -34.78 -18.61 -5.95
CA ASN A 490 -35.88 -19.10 -5.16
C ASN A 490 -37.09 -18.16 -5.32
N SER A 491 -38.24 -18.72 -5.69
CA SER A 491 -39.48 -17.97 -5.91
C SER A 491 -40.05 -17.29 -4.66
N SER A 492 -39.50 -17.55 -3.47
CA SER A 492 -39.82 -16.76 -2.26
C SER A 492 -39.26 -15.34 -2.28
N VAL A 493 -38.25 -15.08 -3.11
CA VAL A 493 -37.71 -13.73 -3.33
C VAL A 493 -38.36 -13.16 -4.59
N HIS A 494 -39.00 -12.00 -4.43
CA HIS A 494 -39.83 -11.43 -5.49
C HIS A 494 -39.04 -11.11 -6.75
N ASP A 495 -37.82 -10.59 -6.62
CA ASP A 495 -37.16 -9.96 -7.76
C ASP A 495 -35.63 -9.92 -7.60
N LEU A 496 -34.93 -10.42 -8.63
CA LEU A 496 -33.48 -10.35 -8.80
C LEU A 496 -33.21 -9.87 -10.23
N ASP A 497 -32.37 -8.85 -10.35
CA ASP A 497 -31.99 -8.26 -11.62
C ASP A 497 -30.67 -8.84 -12.15
N LEU A 498 -30.64 -9.18 -13.43
CA LEU A 498 -29.44 -9.49 -14.20
C LEU A 498 -28.97 -8.25 -14.96
N HIS A 499 -27.78 -7.79 -14.63
CA HIS A 499 -27.14 -6.65 -15.29
C HIS A 499 -25.94 -7.09 -16.12
N ALA A 500 -25.70 -6.38 -17.23
CA ALA A 500 -24.48 -6.47 -18.02
C ALA A 500 -23.86 -5.10 -18.27
N MET A 501 -22.54 -5.01 -18.10
CA MET A 501 -21.75 -3.84 -18.46
C MET A 501 -20.76 -4.23 -19.57
N VAL A 502 -21.02 -3.77 -20.79
CA VAL A 502 -20.22 -4.05 -21.99
C VAL A 502 -19.25 -2.91 -22.21
N ARG A 503 -17.95 -3.16 -22.04
CA ARG A 503 -16.89 -2.19 -22.32
C ARG A 503 -16.40 -2.35 -23.75
N HIS A 504 -16.37 -1.27 -24.51
CA HIS A 504 -15.91 -1.22 -25.89
C HIS A 504 -15.02 0.00 -26.15
N GLU A 505 -14.41 0.08 -27.33
CA GLU A 505 -13.45 1.16 -27.64
C GLU A 505 -14.05 2.58 -27.54
N ARG A 506 -15.38 2.71 -27.67
CA ARG A 506 -16.09 3.99 -27.68
C ARG A 506 -16.73 4.34 -26.33
N GLY A 507 -16.62 3.47 -25.32
CA GLY A 507 -17.24 3.68 -24.01
C GLY A 507 -17.81 2.40 -23.41
N THR A 508 -18.84 2.56 -22.59
CA THR A 508 -19.48 1.47 -21.85
C THR A 508 -20.98 1.49 -22.10
N SER A 509 -21.53 0.34 -22.47
CA SER A 509 -22.97 0.11 -22.59
C SER A 509 -23.49 -0.68 -21.38
N TYR A 510 -24.65 -0.31 -20.86
CA TYR A 510 -25.27 -0.95 -19.70
C TYR A 510 -26.60 -1.59 -20.11
N ILE A 511 -26.81 -2.84 -19.70
CA ILE A 511 -28.00 -3.64 -19.98
C ILE A 511 -28.60 -4.07 -18.64
N TYR A 512 -29.89 -3.82 -18.44
CA TYR A 512 -30.68 -4.14 -17.23
C TYR A 512 -32.18 -3.99 -17.52
N HIS A 513 -33.07 -4.26 -16.55
CA HIS A 513 -34.53 -4.28 -16.78
C HIS A 513 -35.13 -3.03 -17.47
N ARG A 514 -34.53 -1.84 -17.33
CA ARG A 514 -35.00 -0.61 -18.05
C ARG A 514 -34.34 -0.37 -19.39
N LEU A 515 -33.21 -1.00 -19.65
CA LEU A 515 -32.45 -0.87 -20.89
C LEU A 515 -32.10 -2.28 -21.39
N LEU A 516 -33.09 -2.92 -22.00
CA LEU A 516 -33.03 -4.32 -22.40
C LEU A 516 -32.07 -4.59 -23.56
N VAL A 517 -31.67 -3.57 -24.33
CA VAL A 517 -30.83 -3.73 -25.52
C VAL A 517 -29.69 -2.73 -25.45
N GLY A 518 -28.46 -3.24 -25.52
CA GLY A 518 -27.25 -2.45 -25.67
C GLY A 518 -26.41 -2.94 -26.85
N ASP A 519 -25.22 -2.36 -27.00
CA ASP A 519 -24.27 -2.82 -27.99
C ASP A 519 -23.79 -4.24 -27.60
N HIS A 520 -23.98 -5.20 -28.51
CA HIS A 520 -23.57 -6.60 -28.41
C HIS A 520 -24.26 -7.46 -27.33
N ALA A 521 -25.15 -6.90 -26.51
CA ALA A 521 -25.89 -7.65 -25.50
C ALA A 521 -27.36 -7.24 -25.40
N ARG A 522 -28.22 -8.19 -25.06
CA ARG A 522 -29.66 -7.99 -24.90
C ARG A 522 -30.20 -8.83 -23.75
N LEU A 523 -30.93 -8.20 -22.85
CA LEU A 523 -31.79 -8.87 -21.87
C LEU A 523 -33.14 -9.16 -22.55
N ASP A 524 -33.59 -10.41 -22.52
CA ASP A 524 -34.82 -10.83 -23.20
C ASP A 524 -36.04 -10.16 -22.57
N GLU A 525 -36.16 -10.25 -21.24
CA GLU A 525 -37.18 -9.61 -20.41
C GLU A 525 -36.75 -9.59 -18.93
N ASP A 526 -37.39 -8.70 -18.16
CA ASP A 526 -37.36 -8.66 -16.69
C ASP A 526 -38.20 -9.81 -16.13
N ALA A 527 -37.71 -10.51 -15.10
CA ALA A 527 -38.42 -11.65 -14.52
C ALA A 527 -38.59 -11.52 -13.00
N ARG A 528 -39.67 -12.11 -12.49
CA ARG A 528 -40.02 -12.08 -11.06
C ARG A 528 -40.30 -13.47 -10.54
N ASP A 529 -40.27 -13.61 -9.22
CA ASP A 529 -40.68 -14.80 -8.47
C ASP A 529 -39.95 -16.09 -8.91
N GLY A 530 -38.65 -15.98 -9.18
CA GLY A 530 -37.74 -17.12 -9.41
C GLY A 530 -37.04 -17.17 -10.77
N GLY A 531 -37.35 -16.23 -11.68
CA GLY A 531 -36.74 -16.15 -13.00
C GLY A 531 -37.28 -17.19 -14.01
N PRO A 532 -36.58 -17.44 -15.13
CA PRO A 532 -35.27 -16.88 -15.46
C PRO A 532 -35.32 -15.49 -16.06
N GLU A 533 -34.36 -14.64 -15.69
CA GLU A 533 -33.89 -13.59 -16.58
C GLU A 533 -32.84 -14.16 -17.53
N THR A 534 -32.90 -13.77 -18.81
CA THR A 534 -31.97 -14.29 -19.82
C THR A 534 -31.31 -13.16 -20.59
N LEU A 535 -29.99 -13.07 -20.44
CA LEU A 535 -29.13 -12.16 -21.17
C LEU A 535 -28.44 -12.90 -22.31
N ARG A 536 -28.52 -12.35 -23.52
CA ARG A 536 -27.84 -12.84 -24.73
C ARG A 536 -26.71 -11.91 -25.09
N ILE A 537 -25.54 -12.45 -25.35
CA ILE A 537 -24.38 -11.72 -25.84
C ILE A 537 -24.02 -12.30 -27.21
N THR A 538 -24.11 -11.46 -28.22
CA THR A 538 -23.73 -11.78 -29.61
C THR A 538 -22.21 -11.84 -29.76
N ASN A 539 -21.71 -12.75 -30.63
CA ASN A 539 -20.30 -13.15 -30.75
C ASN A 539 -19.31 -12.00 -30.58
N PRO A 540 -18.31 -12.14 -29.71
CA PRO A 540 -17.23 -11.16 -29.61
C PRO A 540 -16.28 -11.03 -30.80
N ALA A 541 -16.24 -11.99 -31.72
CA ALA A 541 -15.21 -12.00 -32.77
C ALA A 541 -15.32 -10.84 -33.78
N ASP A 542 -16.48 -10.18 -33.89
CA ASP A 542 -16.75 -9.27 -35.01
C ASP A 542 -16.84 -7.77 -34.66
N GLU A 543 -16.98 -7.35 -33.39
CA GLU A 543 -17.24 -5.92 -33.13
C GLU A 543 -16.73 -5.42 -31.78
N GLY A 544 -15.59 -4.70 -31.78
CA GLY A 544 -15.28 -3.51 -30.96
C GLY A 544 -15.32 -3.54 -29.42
N TRP A 545 -15.83 -4.60 -28.78
CA TRP A 545 -15.91 -4.72 -27.33
C TRP A 545 -14.73 -5.50 -26.74
N ARG A 546 -14.36 -5.18 -25.50
CA ARG A 546 -13.19 -5.75 -24.78
C ARG A 546 -13.61 -6.74 -23.70
N THR A 547 -14.58 -6.35 -22.87
CA THR A 547 -15.08 -7.17 -21.75
C THR A 547 -16.58 -6.95 -21.51
N VAL A 548 -17.31 -7.99 -21.12
CA VAL A 548 -18.65 -7.90 -20.52
C VAL A 548 -18.57 -8.29 -19.06
N GLU A 549 -19.05 -7.44 -18.17
CA GLU A 549 -19.19 -7.76 -16.74
C GLU A 549 -20.64 -8.11 -16.42
N ILE A 550 -20.83 -9.23 -15.71
CA ILE A 550 -22.12 -9.75 -15.32
C ILE A 550 -22.33 -9.52 -13.83
N TRP A 551 -23.45 -8.91 -13.51
CA TRP A 551 -23.84 -8.57 -12.15
C TRP A 551 -25.24 -9.08 -11.85
N VAL A 552 -25.45 -9.52 -10.62
CA VAL A 552 -26.75 -9.90 -10.09
C VAL A 552 -27.07 -8.99 -8.92
N ASP A 553 -28.23 -8.37 -8.93
CA ASP A 553 -28.72 -7.56 -7.82
C ASP A 553 -30.00 -8.17 -7.26
N VAL A 554 -30.18 -8.16 -5.95
CA VAL A 554 -31.51 -8.42 -5.37
C VAL A 554 -32.29 -7.12 -5.55
N TYR A 555 -33.54 -7.08 -5.99
CA TYR A 555 -34.23 -5.79 -6.07
C TYR A 555 -34.91 -5.48 -4.71
N PRO A 556 -34.73 -4.28 -4.13
CA PRO A 556 -35.32 -3.96 -2.84
C PRO A 556 -36.84 -3.79 -3.00
N HIS A 557 -37.61 -4.68 -2.38
CA HIS A 557 -39.07 -4.59 -2.27
C HIS A 557 -39.49 -4.25 -0.82
N ASP A 558 -40.79 -4.13 -0.56
CA ASP A 558 -41.35 -3.86 0.78
C ASP A 558 -40.89 -4.85 1.87
N GLU A 559 -40.46 -6.06 1.49
CA GLU A 559 -39.83 -7.04 2.38
C GLU A 559 -38.34 -7.17 2.02
N PRO A 560 -37.42 -7.01 2.98
CA PRO A 560 -35.99 -7.17 2.73
C PRO A 560 -35.69 -8.63 2.40
N ALA A 561 -34.97 -8.85 1.29
CA ALA A 561 -34.50 -10.16 0.87
C ALA A 561 -32.99 -10.12 0.69
N THR A 562 -32.32 -11.22 1.02
CA THR A 562 -30.87 -11.38 0.89
C THR A 562 -30.52 -12.38 -0.21
N PHE A 563 -29.25 -12.44 -0.59
CA PHE A 563 -28.77 -13.52 -1.46
C PHE A 563 -28.94 -14.92 -0.84
N ALA A 564 -28.97 -15.02 0.50
CA ALA A 564 -29.21 -16.27 1.19
C ALA A 564 -30.65 -16.76 1.01
N ASP A 565 -31.62 -15.85 1.01
CA ASP A 565 -33.02 -16.19 0.74
C ASP A 565 -33.24 -16.58 -0.73
N ALA A 566 -32.52 -15.89 -1.62
CA ALA A 566 -32.65 -16.06 -3.07
C ALA A 566 -31.96 -17.33 -3.62
N ASP A 567 -30.86 -17.81 -3.04
CA ASP A 567 -29.99 -18.89 -3.60
C ASP A 567 -29.83 -18.76 -5.13
N PRO A 568 -29.32 -17.62 -5.64
CA PRO A 568 -29.29 -17.41 -7.08
C PRO A 568 -28.32 -18.36 -7.77
N VAL A 569 -28.68 -18.74 -8.99
CA VAL A 569 -27.91 -19.62 -9.85
C VAL A 569 -27.80 -18.97 -11.21
N LEU A 570 -26.57 -18.67 -11.63
CA LEU A 570 -26.26 -18.21 -12.98
C LEU A 570 -25.83 -19.39 -13.84
N VAL A 571 -26.46 -19.53 -15.01
CA VAL A 571 -26.15 -20.57 -15.99
C VAL A 571 -25.65 -19.90 -17.26
N LEU A 572 -24.35 -20.06 -17.55
CA LEU A 572 -23.71 -19.54 -18.74
C LEU A 572 -23.63 -20.66 -19.77
N THR A 573 -24.22 -20.46 -20.94
CA THR A 573 -24.32 -21.45 -22.01
C THR A 573 -23.66 -20.90 -23.27
N GLY A 574 -22.59 -21.55 -23.71
CA GLY A 574 -21.99 -21.37 -25.04
C GLY A 574 -22.52 -22.41 -26.03
N ALA A 575 -21.88 -22.54 -27.19
CA ALA A 575 -22.34 -23.48 -28.22
C ALA A 575 -22.14 -24.96 -27.86
N THR A 576 -21.13 -25.26 -27.03
CA THR A 576 -20.74 -26.64 -26.69
C THR A 576 -20.67 -26.93 -25.20
N GLU A 577 -20.75 -25.89 -24.35
CA GLU A 577 -20.54 -26.02 -22.92
C GLU A 577 -21.54 -25.17 -22.13
N THR A 578 -21.86 -25.67 -20.94
CA THR A 578 -22.70 -24.98 -19.95
C THR A 578 -21.96 -24.95 -18.62
N HIS A 579 -21.92 -23.78 -17.99
CA HIS A 579 -21.24 -23.53 -16.74
C HIS A 579 -22.18 -22.89 -15.74
N VAL A 580 -22.12 -23.34 -14.49
CA VAL A 580 -23.02 -22.89 -13.43
C VAL A 580 -22.20 -22.12 -12.40
N LEU A 581 -22.59 -20.88 -12.15
CA LEU A 581 -22.02 -20.02 -11.12
C LEU A 581 -23.02 -19.86 -9.99
N LYS A 582 -22.50 -19.91 -8.76
CA LYS A 582 -23.21 -19.57 -7.53
C LYS A 582 -22.45 -18.48 -6.80
N PRO A 583 -23.13 -17.63 -6.01
CA PRO A 583 -22.45 -16.65 -5.21
C PRO A 583 -21.49 -17.33 -4.21
N PRO A 584 -20.37 -16.68 -3.90
CA PRO A 584 -19.40 -17.20 -2.95
C PRO A 584 -20.00 -17.21 -1.53
N LEU A 585 -19.64 -18.22 -0.75
CA LEU A 585 -19.99 -18.27 0.68
C LEU A 585 -18.90 -17.60 1.53
N PRO A 586 -19.24 -16.96 2.66
CA PRO A 586 -20.61 -16.74 3.15
C PRO A 586 -21.35 -15.65 2.35
N LEU A 587 -22.67 -15.83 2.21
CA LEU A 587 -23.53 -14.84 1.60
C LEU A 587 -23.66 -13.64 2.54
N PRO A 588 -23.63 -12.41 2.04
CA PRO A 588 -23.79 -11.24 2.89
C PRO A 588 -25.24 -11.13 3.39
N ASP A 589 -25.39 -10.71 4.64
CA ASP A 589 -26.69 -10.38 5.26
C ASP A 589 -27.21 -8.99 4.82
N ASP A 590 -26.48 -8.27 3.97
CA ASP A 590 -26.78 -6.91 3.53
C ASP A 590 -27.60 -6.94 2.22
N ASP A 591 -28.76 -6.28 2.27
CA ASP A 591 -29.70 -6.15 1.17
C ASP A 591 -29.31 -5.04 0.18
N GLN A 592 -28.14 -4.40 0.31
CA GLN A 592 -27.64 -3.36 -0.61
C GLN A 592 -26.44 -3.77 -1.46
N LEU A 593 -26.17 -5.07 -1.54
CA LEU A 593 -25.04 -5.60 -2.30
C LEU A 593 -25.50 -6.21 -3.63
N ALA A 594 -24.71 -5.96 -4.67
CA ALA A 594 -24.77 -6.66 -5.94
C ALA A 594 -23.61 -7.66 -6.04
N TRP A 595 -23.87 -8.84 -6.60
CA TRP A 595 -22.87 -9.87 -6.86
C TRP A 595 -22.28 -9.68 -8.27
N ARG A 596 -20.99 -9.35 -8.36
CA ARG A 596 -20.24 -9.46 -9.61
C ARG A 596 -19.96 -10.93 -9.86
N ALA A 597 -20.66 -11.52 -10.82
CA ALA A 597 -20.64 -12.96 -11.04
C ALA A 597 -19.57 -13.40 -12.04
N ALA A 598 -19.34 -12.63 -13.11
CA ALA A 598 -18.34 -12.98 -14.11
C ALA A 598 -17.84 -11.78 -14.92
N THR A 599 -16.63 -11.91 -15.47
CA THR A 599 -16.16 -11.10 -16.60
C THR A 599 -15.92 -12.01 -17.79
N ILE A 600 -16.49 -11.66 -18.93
CA ILE A 600 -16.34 -12.37 -20.20
C ILE A 600 -15.47 -11.50 -21.11
N ARG A 601 -14.42 -12.06 -21.70
CA ARG A 601 -13.56 -11.39 -22.68
C ARG A 601 -14.05 -11.61 -24.10
N ALA A 602 -13.51 -10.81 -25.01
CA ALA A 602 -13.80 -10.92 -26.44
C ALA A 602 -13.30 -12.24 -27.11
N ASP A 603 -12.55 -13.07 -26.42
CA ASP A 603 -12.21 -14.42 -26.90
C ASP A 603 -13.17 -15.50 -26.35
N GLY A 604 -14.24 -15.10 -25.67
CA GLY A 604 -15.19 -16.01 -25.02
C GLY A 604 -14.70 -16.54 -23.67
N THR A 605 -13.54 -16.09 -23.19
CA THR A 605 -13.01 -16.48 -21.89
C THR A 605 -13.82 -15.88 -20.76
N VAL A 606 -14.26 -16.73 -19.83
CA VAL A 606 -15.03 -16.37 -18.65
C VAL A 606 -14.16 -16.47 -17.39
N PHE A 607 -14.11 -15.36 -16.66
CA PHE A 607 -13.55 -15.25 -15.32
C PHE A 607 -14.71 -15.16 -14.33
N ALA A 608 -14.99 -16.24 -13.60
CA ALA A 608 -15.99 -16.19 -12.54
C ALA A 608 -15.47 -15.37 -11.35
N HIS A 609 -16.34 -14.52 -10.82
CA HIS A 609 -16.05 -13.64 -9.70
C HIS A 609 -16.88 -14.03 -8.48
N GLY A 610 -16.25 -13.91 -7.33
CA GLY A 610 -16.89 -14.07 -6.02
C GLY A 610 -16.87 -12.76 -5.25
N VAL A 611 -17.20 -11.63 -5.88
CA VAL A 611 -17.12 -10.31 -5.24
C VAL A 611 -18.52 -9.71 -5.14
N TYR A 612 -18.81 -9.12 -3.98
CA TYR A 612 -19.99 -8.28 -3.77
C TYR A 612 -19.55 -6.82 -3.75
N ALA A 613 -20.34 -5.93 -4.34
CA ALA A 613 -20.12 -4.48 -4.27
C ALA A 613 -21.42 -3.78 -3.88
N SER A 614 -21.33 -2.55 -3.39
CA SER A 614 -22.53 -1.73 -3.15
C SER A 614 -23.28 -1.48 -4.46
N ARG A 615 -24.62 -1.49 -4.40
CA ARG A 615 -25.50 -1.11 -5.53
C ARG A 615 -25.18 0.27 -6.13
N SER A 616 -24.55 1.19 -5.38
CA SER A 616 -24.15 2.49 -5.92
C SER A 616 -23.24 2.35 -7.14
N HIS A 617 -22.43 1.30 -7.21
CA HIS A 617 -21.53 1.02 -8.33
C HIS A 617 -22.25 0.70 -9.64
N LEU A 618 -23.52 0.25 -9.59
CA LEU A 618 -24.33 0.00 -10.78
C LEU A 618 -25.08 1.25 -11.27
N ARG A 619 -25.11 2.33 -10.47
CA ARG A 619 -25.88 3.55 -10.74
C ARG A 619 -25.03 4.71 -11.26
N GLU A 620 -23.71 4.63 -11.14
CA GLU A 620 -22.73 5.53 -11.75
C GLU A 620 -22.34 5.07 -13.16
#